data_AF-A0A1A8IYB0-F1
#
_entry.id   AF-A0A1A8IYB0-F1
#
_cell.length_a   1.000
_cell.length_b   1.000
_cell.length_c   1.000
_cell.angle_alpha   90.00
_cell.angle_beta   90.00
_cell.angle_gamma   90.00
#
_symmetry.space_group_name_H-M   'P 1'
#
loop_
_entity.id
_entity.type
_entity.pdbx_description
1 polymer ?
#
loop_
_entity_poly.entity_id
_entity_poly.type
_entity_poly.pdbx_seq_one_letter_code
_entity_poly.pdbx_strand_id
1 'polypeptide(L)' 'QELPGLCQGGQCINTFGSFQCECPRGFVLNTDTRVCEDFDECEQPGVCGPGKCYNTIGNYTCICPVDYMQVNGG' A
#
# COMPACT_ATOMS: atom_id res chain seq x y z
N GLN A 1 2.96 22.00 19.32
CA GLN A 1 3.33 20.66 19.76
C GLN A 1 3.30 19.80 18.52
N GLU A 2 4.43 19.67 17.84
CA GLU A 2 4.58 18.73 16.73
C GLU A 2 4.44 17.31 17.28
N LEU A 3 3.41 16.58 16.83
CA LEU A 3 3.17 15.20 17.26
C LEU A 3 4.25 14.30 16.61
N PRO A 4 5.19 13.73 17.38
CA PRO A 4 6.17 12.80 16.83
C PRO A 4 5.44 11.57 16.28
N GLY A 5 5.69 11.23 15.02
CA GLY A 5 5.04 10.09 14.32
C GLY A 5 3.87 10.46 13.42
N LEU A 6 3.50 11.74 13.31
CA LEU A 6 2.40 12.14 12.43
C LEU A 6 2.76 11.98 10.95
N CYS A 7 1.98 11.18 10.21
CA CYS A 7 2.19 10.88 8.80
C CYS A 7 3.56 10.24 8.51
N GLN A 8 4.06 9.40 9.42
CA GLN A 8 5.37 8.78 9.23
C GLN A 8 5.36 7.89 7.98
N GLY A 9 6.30 8.12 7.06
CA GLY A 9 6.33 7.43 5.76
C GLY A 9 5.46 8.05 4.66
N GLY A 10 4.78 9.17 4.94
CA GLY A 10 3.99 9.93 3.97
C GLY A 10 4.23 11.44 4.03
N GLN A 11 3.40 12.20 3.31
CA GLN A 11 3.40 13.66 3.30
C GLN A 11 2.26 14.19 4.19
N CYS A 12 2.58 15.11 5.10
CA CYS A 12 1.57 15.82 5.88
C CYS A 12 1.15 17.09 5.14
N ILE A 13 -0.13 17.19 4.80
CA ILE A 13 -0.72 18.33 4.10
C ILE A 13 -1.69 19.04 5.04
N ASN A 14 -1.42 20.30 5.34
CA ASN A 14 -2.33 21.11 6.16
C ASN A 14 -3.56 21.52 5.34
N THR A 15 -4.74 21.39 5.93
CA THR A 15 -6.03 21.82 5.35
C THR A 15 -6.67 22.90 6.23
N PHE A 16 -7.74 23.54 5.76
CA PHE A 16 -8.38 24.62 6.54
C PHE A 16 -8.97 24.06 7.84
N GLY A 17 -8.30 24.32 8.97
CA GLY A 17 -8.69 23.84 10.29
C GLY A 17 -8.30 22.38 10.61
N SER A 18 -7.53 21.70 9.75
CA SER A 18 -7.11 20.30 9.97
C SER A 18 -5.81 19.97 9.21
N PHE A 19 -5.47 18.69 9.12
CA PHE A 19 -4.39 18.15 8.31
C PHE A 19 -4.82 16.80 7.69
N GLN A 20 -4.16 16.41 6.61
CA GLN A 20 -4.33 15.11 5.95
C GLN A 20 -2.95 14.51 5.70
N CYS A 21 -2.80 13.20 5.93
CA CYS A 21 -1.62 12.47 5.51
C CYS A 21 -1.86 11.87 4.12
N GLU A 22 -0.98 12.17 3.17
CA GLU A 22 -0.92 11.48 1.89
C GLU A 22 0.19 10.43 1.93
N CYS A 23 -0.20 9.16 1.86
CA CYS A 23 0.74 8.05 1.76
C CYS A 23 1.17 7.82 0.30
N PRO A 24 2.39 7.31 0.07
CA PRO A 24 2.82 6.90 -1.27
C PRO A 24 1.89 5.83 -1.86
N ARG A 25 1.93 5.65 -3.18
CA ARG A 25 1.21 4.56 -3.84
C ARG A 25 1.66 3.21 -3.27
N GLY A 26 0.70 2.32 -2.99
CA GLY A 26 0.95 1.03 -2.33
C GLY A 26 1.01 1.11 -0.81
N PHE A 27 0.70 2.27 -0.21
CA PHE A 27 0.65 2.44 1.25
C PHE A 27 -0.68 3.05 1.69
N VAL A 28 -1.11 2.69 2.90
CA VAL A 28 -2.33 3.19 3.54
C VAL A 28 -2.02 3.76 4.91
N LEU A 29 -2.74 4.83 5.28
CA LEU A 29 -2.55 5.46 6.58
C LEU A 29 -3.25 4.61 7.66
N ASN A 30 -2.46 4.05 8.57
CA ASN A 30 -2.99 3.44 9.77
C ASN A 30 -3.48 4.53 10.74
N THR A 31 -4.76 4.49 11.10
CA THR A 31 -5.39 5.51 11.94
C THR A 31 -4.95 5.48 13.40
N ASP A 32 -4.51 4.33 13.88
CA ASP A 32 -4.05 4.11 15.25
C ASP A 32 -2.59 4.54 15.42
N THR A 33 -1.72 4.12 14.50
CA THR A 33 -0.29 4.43 14.56
C THR A 33 0.09 5.75 13.88
N ARG A 34 -0.79 6.28 13.00
CA ARG A 34 -0.54 7.45 12.13
C ARG A 34 0.64 7.28 11.18
N VAL A 35 0.99 6.02 10.88
CA VAL A 35 2.06 5.62 9.96
C VAL A 35 1.46 5.17 8.62
N CYS A 36 2.15 5.48 7.53
CA CYS A 36 1.87 4.89 6.23
C CYS A 36 2.43 3.47 6.21
N GLU A 37 1.55 2.49 6.27
CA GLU A 37 1.90 1.06 6.25
C GLU A 37 1.69 0.52 4.84
N ASP A 38 2.50 -0.46 4.48
CA ASP A 38 2.39 -1.17 3.20
C ASP A 38 1.01 -1.79 3.07
N PHE A 39 0.37 -1.58 1.93
CA PHE A 39 -0.96 -2.09 1.67
C PHE A 39 -0.86 -3.44 1.00
N ASP A 40 -1.15 -4.50 1.75
CA ASP A 40 -1.06 -5.86 1.22
C ASP A 40 -2.18 -6.12 0.20
N GLU A 41 -1.86 -5.96 -1.09
CA GLU A 41 -2.83 -6.24 -2.15
C GLU A 41 -3.20 -7.73 -2.23
N CYS A 42 -2.41 -8.63 -1.64
CA CYS A 42 -2.73 -10.06 -1.61
C CYS A 42 -3.88 -10.40 -0.65
N GLU A 43 -4.23 -9.52 0.28
CA GLU A 43 -5.45 -9.66 1.09
C GLU A 43 -6.71 -9.37 0.28
N GLN A 44 -6.59 -8.70 -0.88
CA GLN A 44 -7.72 -8.48 -1.77
C GLN A 44 -8.02 -9.71 -2.65
N PRO A 45 -9.29 -10.14 -2.69
CA PRO A 45 -9.67 -11.27 -3.51
C PRO A 45 -9.52 -10.96 -5.01
N GLY A 46 -8.93 -11.90 -5.74
CA GLY A 46 -8.87 -11.84 -7.21
C GLY A 46 -7.72 -11.02 -7.80
N VAL A 47 -6.82 -10.47 -6.98
CA VAL A 47 -5.70 -9.64 -7.45
C VAL A 47 -4.77 -10.37 -8.43
N CYS A 48 -4.49 -11.66 -8.21
CA CYS A 48 -3.65 -12.46 -9.10
C CYS A 48 -4.41 -13.48 -9.95
N GLY A 49 -5.75 -13.49 -9.94
CA GLY A 49 -6.54 -14.51 -10.63
C GLY A 49 -6.14 -15.94 -10.23
N PRO A 50 -5.70 -16.81 -11.18
CA PRO A 50 -5.21 -18.16 -10.86
C PRO A 50 -3.76 -18.20 -10.34
N GLY A 51 -3.05 -17.08 -10.38
CA GLY A 51 -1.67 -16.95 -9.92
C GLY A 51 -1.56 -16.81 -8.40
N LYS A 52 -0.36 -17.09 -7.89
CA LYS A 52 -0.04 -16.88 -6.47
C LYS A 52 0.45 -15.45 -6.25
N CYS A 53 -0.17 -14.76 -5.31
CA CYS A 53 0.21 -13.41 -4.90
C CYS A 53 1.36 -13.42 -3.90
N TYR A 54 2.27 -12.46 -4.03
CA TYR A 54 3.35 -12.18 -3.09
C TYR A 54 3.40 -10.68 -2.84
N ASN A 55 3.13 -10.29 -1.60
CA ASN A 55 3.21 -8.89 -1.20
C ASN A 55 4.67 -8.41 -1.16
N THR A 56 4.93 -7.18 -1.58
CA THR A 56 6.23 -6.52 -1.57
C THR A 56 6.09 -5.08 -1.06
N ILE A 57 7.17 -4.46 -0.60
CA ILE A 57 7.05 -3.10 -0.06
C ILE A 57 6.67 -2.11 -1.17
N GLY A 58 5.46 -1.56 -1.10
CA GLY A 58 4.85 -0.61 -2.02
C GLY A 58 4.20 -1.23 -3.26
N ASN A 59 4.13 -2.56 -3.39
CA ASN A 59 3.52 -3.25 -4.53
C ASN A 59 3.30 -4.74 -4.25
N TYR A 60 2.82 -5.51 -5.22
CA TYR A 60 2.74 -6.95 -5.17
C TYR A 60 3.29 -7.57 -6.45
N THR A 61 3.60 -8.86 -6.41
CA THR A 61 3.90 -9.64 -7.61
C THR A 61 3.03 -10.89 -7.69
N CYS A 62 2.51 -11.15 -8.89
CA CYS A 62 1.73 -12.34 -9.19
C CYS A 62 2.59 -13.34 -9.96
N ILE A 63 2.78 -14.52 -9.37
CA ILE A 63 3.44 -15.63 -10.05
C ILE A 63 2.37 -16.57 -10.59
N CYS A 64 2.18 -16.53 -11.90
CA CYS A 64 1.30 -17.45 -12.61
C CYS A 64 1.89 -18.89 -12.63
N PRO A 65 1.05 -19.94 -12.69
CA PRO A 65 1.52 -21.29 -12.93
C PRO A 65 2.32 -21.39 -14.24
N VAL A 66 3.20 -22.39 -14.35
CA VAL A 66 4.11 -22.55 -15.51
C VAL A 66 3.41 -22.62 -16.88
N ASP A 67 2.13 -23.00 -16.91
CA ASP A 67 1.31 -23.07 -18.12
C ASP A 67 0.67 -21.73 -18.52
N TYR A 68 0.86 -20.68 -17.72
CA TYR A 68 0.31 -19.35 -17.91
C TYR A 68 1.46 -18.35 -18.11
N MET A 69 1.42 -17.62 -19.22
CA MET A 69 2.38 -16.55 -19.48
C MET A 69 2.11 -15.36 -18.55
N GLN A 70 3.13 -14.95 -17.80
CA GLN A 70 3.12 -13.72 -17.01
C GLN A 70 3.19 -12.53 -17.98
N VAL A 71 2.04 -12.01 -18.40
CA VAL A 71 1.98 -10.72 -19.09
C VAL A 71 2.23 -9.66 -18.03
N ASN A 72 3.37 -8.97 -18.08
CA ASN A 72 3.74 -7.93 -17.12
C ASN A 72 2.59 -6.93 -16.96
N GLY A 73 1.98 -6.92 -15.78
CA GLY A 73 0.81 -6.12 -15.46
C GLY A 73 0.66 -5.90 -13.96
N GLY A 74 1.78 -5.62 -13.28
CA GLY A 74 1.79 -4.96 -11.97
C GLY A 74 2.14 -3.49 -12.15
#